data_AF-A0A9E4ZAM3-F1
#
_entry.id   AF-A0A9E4ZAM3-F1
#
_cell.length_a   1.000
_cell.length_b   1.000
_cell.length_c   1.000
_cell.angle_alpha   90.00
_cell.angle_beta   90.00
_cell.angle_gamma   90.00
#
_symmetry.space_group_name_H-M   'P 1'
#
loop_
_entity.id
_entity.type
_entity.pdbx_description
1 polymer ?
#
loop_
_entity_poly.entity_id
_entity_poly.type
_entity_poly.pdbx_seq_one_letter_code
_entity_poly.pdbx_strand_id
1 'polypeptide(L)' 'MTTAHAHDASQLPPPTMEEVSSGIYAYIQLDGSWGLNNAGFITGKDGLILIDTCFTEARTRAYLDAVR' A
#
# COMPACT_ATOMS: atom_id res chain seq x y z
N MET A 1 -30.99 5.16 -5.12
CA MET A 1 -30.23 3.98 -4.67
C MET A 1 -28.93 3.99 -5.42
N THR A 2 -27.81 4.19 -4.73
CA THR A 2 -26.48 4.08 -5.34
C THR A 2 -26.26 2.61 -5.69
N THR A 3 -25.98 2.30 -6.95
CA THR A 3 -25.56 0.96 -7.38
C THR A 3 -24.38 0.53 -6.53
N ALA A 4 -24.47 -0.62 -5.87
CA ALA A 4 -23.33 -1.22 -5.20
C ALA A 4 -22.28 -1.54 -6.28
N HIS A 5 -21.16 -0.82 -6.27
CA HIS A 5 -20.00 -1.21 -7.06
C HIS A 5 -19.42 -2.46 -6.40
N ALA A 6 -19.58 -3.61 -7.04
CA ALA A 6 -18.90 -4.82 -6.61
C ALA A 6 -17.40 -4.61 -6.88
N HIS A 7 -16.64 -4.30 -5.83
CA HIS A 7 -15.20 -4.15 -5.91
C HIS A 7 -14.55 -5.53 -5.91
N ASP A 8 -14.33 -6.10 -7.10
CA ASP A 8 -13.65 -7.37 -7.26
C ASP A 8 -12.14 -7.14 -7.15
N ALA A 9 -11.56 -7.54 -6.02
CA ALA A 9 -10.14 -7.41 -5.75
C ALA A 9 -9.26 -8.13 -6.78
N SER A 10 -9.78 -9.15 -7.49
CA SER A 10 -9.02 -9.88 -8.51
C SER A 10 -8.78 -9.07 -9.80
N GLN A 11 -9.55 -7.99 -9.99
CA GLN A 11 -9.45 -7.11 -11.15
C GLN A 11 -8.59 -5.87 -10.88
N LEU A 12 -8.17 -5.66 -9.63
CA LEU A 12 -7.36 -4.52 -9.26
C LEU A 12 -5.90 -4.76 -9.67
N PRO A 13 -5.18 -3.72 -10.14
CA PRO A 13 -3.76 -3.85 -10.38
C PRO A 13 -3.04 -4.20 -9.07
N PRO A 14 -1.86 -4.84 -9.15
CA PRO A 14 -1.03 -5.03 -7.96
C PRO A 14 -0.69 -3.66 -7.35
N PRO A 15 -0.42 -3.62 -6.03
CA PRO A 15 0.05 -2.40 -5.40
C PRO A 15 1.34 -1.90 -6.04
N THR A 16 1.55 -0.58 -5.99
CA THR A 16 2.72 0.08 -6.58
C THR A 16 3.53 0.79 -5.51
N MET A 17 4.84 0.90 -5.72
CA MET A 17 5.74 1.69 -4.88
C MET A 17 6.13 2.95 -5.63
N GLU A 18 5.85 4.12 -5.05
CA GLU A 18 6.13 5.42 -5.67
C GLU A 18 6.97 6.29 -4.72
N GLU A 19 8.06 6.87 -5.23
CA GLU A 19 8.80 7.92 -4.50
C GLU A 19 8.06 9.25 -4.65
N VAL A 20 7.42 9.71 -3.59
CA VAL A 20 6.59 10.93 -3.61
C VAL A 20 7.39 12.19 -3.25
N SER A 21 8.57 12.00 -2.66
CA SER A 21 9.58 13.03 -2.40
C SER A 21 10.90 12.33 -2.12
N SER A 22 12.02 13.06 -2.17
CA SER A 22 13.36 12.49 -1.91
C SER A 22 13.40 11.66 -0.62
N GLY A 23 13.57 10.34 -0.75
CA GLY A 23 13.64 9.43 0.39
C GLY A 23 12.30 9.12 1.07
N ILE A 24 11.16 9.47 0.46
CA ILE A 24 9.82 9.24 0.99
C ILE A 24 9.00 8.46 -0.04
N TYR A 25 8.56 7.28 0.36
CA TYR A 25 7.91 6.31 -0.52
C TYR A 25 6.49 5.99 -0.07
N ALA A 26 5.59 5.85 -1.02
CA ALA A 26 4.22 5.42 -0.82
C ALA A 26 3.99 4.05 -1.48
N TYR A 27 3.39 3.13 -0.73
CA TYR A 27 2.88 1.86 -1.22
C TYR A 27 1.37 2.00 -1.47
N ILE A 28 0.98 2.11 -2.73
CA ILE A 28 -0.37 2.50 -3.15
C ILE A 28 -1.20 1.26 -3.45
N GLN A 29 -2.35 1.14 -2.78
CA GLN A 29 -3.33 0.07 -2.99
C GLN A 29 -4.62 0.65 -3.57
N LEU A 30 -4.82 0.46 -4.88
CA LEU A 30 -6.08 0.80 -5.54
C LEU A 30 -7.14 -0.26 -5.26
N ASP A 31 -8.43 0.08 -5.30
CA ASP A 31 -9.04 1.37 -5.65
C ASP A 31 -9.46 2.24 -4.45
N GLY A 32 -9.06 1.87 -3.23
CA GLY A 32 -9.52 2.53 -2.00
C GLY A 32 -10.85 2.00 -1.47
N SER A 33 -11.32 0.86 -1.99
CA SER A 33 -12.36 0.04 -1.37
C SER A 33 -12.10 -0.22 0.11
N TRP A 34 -13.17 -0.58 0.82
CA TRP A 34 -13.09 -0.87 2.25
C TRP A 34 -11.99 -1.90 2.57
N GLY A 35 -11.15 -1.57 3.55
CA GLY A 35 -10.01 -2.40 3.95
C GLY A 35 -8.77 -2.22 3.07
N LEU A 36 -8.74 -1.27 2.14
CA LEU A 36 -7.51 -0.84 1.47
C LEU A 36 -6.99 0.44 2.11
N ASN A 37 -5.68 0.53 2.25
CA ASN A 37 -4.98 1.72 2.70
C ASN A 37 -3.67 1.85 1.94
N ASN A 38 -3.20 3.07 1.76
CA ASN A 38 -1.80 3.27 1.38
C ASN A 38 -0.95 3.08 2.62
N ALA A 39 0.25 2.51 2.44
CA ALA A 39 1.30 2.49 3.44
C ALA A 39 2.50 3.27 2.89
N GLY A 40 3.59 3.33 3.63
CA GLY A 40 4.80 3.96 3.10
C GLY A 40 5.98 3.86 4.03
N PHE A 41 7.11 4.41 3.60
CA PHE A 41 8.29 4.50 4.44
C PHE A 41 9.14 5.72 4.12
N ILE A 42 9.94 6.12 5.09
CA ILE A 42 10.96 7.16 4.96
C ILE A 42 12.33 6.50 5.09
N THR A 43 13.23 6.78 4.16
CA THR A 43 14.62 6.33 4.22
C THR A 43 15.38 7.15 5.27
N GLY A 44 16.02 6.46 6.21
CA GLY A 44 17.00 7.02 7.13
C GLY A 44 18.39 6.45 6.87
N LYS A 45 19.39 7.06 7.52
CA LYS A 45 20.80 6.66 7.45
C LYS A 45 21.07 5.19 7.84
N ASP A 46 20.34 4.68 8.84
CA ASP A 46 20.59 3.36 9.43
C ASP A 46 19.42 2.38 9.22
N GLY A 47 18.40 2.76 8.44
CA GLY A 47 17.21 1.95 8.23
C GLY A 47 16.01 2.75 7.73
N LEU A 48 14.85 2.10 7.69
CA LEU A 48 13.59 2.68 7.22
C LEU A 48 12.64 2.93 8.38
N ILE A 49 11.89 4.03 8.30
CA ILE A 49 10.74 4.28 9.18
C ILE A 49 9.49 3.94 8.40
N LEU A 50 8.78 2.87 8.78
CA LEU A 50 7.54 2.47 8.14
C LEU A 50 6.36 3.24 8.72
N ILE A 51 5.45 3.65 7.83
CA ILE A 51 4.18 4.29 8.12
C ILE A 51 3.07 3.31 7.75
N ASP A 52 2.23 3.01 8.74
CA ASP A 52 1.16 2.03 8.70
C ASP A 52 1.59 0.58 8.39
N THR A 53 0.70 -0.34 8.75
CA THR A 53 0.64 -1.68 8.16
C THR A 53 -0.51 -1.74 7.17
N CYS A 54 -0.58 -2.81 6.36
CA CYS A 54 -1.74 -3.03 5.51
C CYS A 54 -2.83 -3.76 6.30
N PHE A 55 -4.08 -3.57 5.89
CA PHE A 55 -5.28 -4.11 6.55
C PHE A 55 -5.26 -5.61 6.89
N THR A 56 -4.53 -6.43 6.12
CA THR A 56 -4.34 -7.85 6.43
C THR A 56 -2.86 -8.20 6.56
N GLU A 57 -2.58 -9.28 7.29
CA GLU A 57 -1.22 -9.83 7.42
C GLU A 57 -0.61 -10.14 6.04
N ALA A 58 -1.34 -10.82 5.16
CA ALA A 58 -0.86 -11.17 3.83
C ALA A 58 -0.46 -9.93 3.01
N ARG A 59 -1.26 -8.85 3.09
CA ARG A 59 -0.94 -7.58 2.43
C ARG A 59 0.28 -6.91 3.06
N THR A 60 0.41 -6.97 4.38
CA THR A 60 1.58 -6.41 5.08
C THR A 60 2.85 -7.16 4.73
N ARG A 61 2.79 -8.49 4.60
CA ARG A 61 3.93 -9.30 4.13
C ARG A 61 4.32 -8.95 2.69
N ALA A 62 3.35 -8.82 1.80
CA ALA A 62 3.61 -8.37 0.43
C ALA A 62 4.24 -6.97 0.39
N TYR A 63 3.79 -6.04 1.24
CA TYR A 63 4.42 -4.74 1.40
C TYR A 63 5.87 -4.86 1.87
N LEU A 64 6.16 -5.65 2.91
CA LEU A 64 7.52 -5.88 3.38
C LEU A 64 8.41 -6.52 2.32
N ASP A 65 7.86 -7.41 1.48
CA ASP A 65 8.59 -8.01 0.36
C ASP A 65 8.88 -7.00 -0.75
N ALA A 66 7.99 -6.03 -1.00
CA ALA A 66 8.21 -4.95 -1.96
C ALA A 66 9.21 -3.88 -1.50
N VAL A 67 9.49 -3.81 -0.19
CA VAL A 67 10.48 -2.88 0.41
C VAL A 67 11.91 -3.46 0.38
N ARG A 68 12.06 -4.78 0.26
CA ARG A 68 13.35 -5.48 0.23
C ARG A 68 14.10 -5.25 -1.08
#